data_AF-A0A4Q3S790-F1
#
_entry.id   AF-A0A4Q3S790-F1
#
_cell.length_a   1.000
_cell.length_b   1.000
_cell.length_c   1.000
_cell.angle_alpha   90.00
_cell.angle_beta   90.00
_cell.angle_gamma   90.00
#
_symmetry.space_group_name_H-M   'P 1'
#
loop_
_entity.id
_entity.type
_entity.pdbx_description
1 polymer ?
#
loop_
_entity_poly.entity_id
_entity_poly.type
_entity_poly.pdbx_seq_one_letter_code
_entity_poly.pdbx_strand_id
1 'polypeptide(L)' 'MAAPETITVTSHRIACDGVGGALGHPRVWLEMGAAGWVDCGYCDRRFVAATAPGDEDEQLAPGVYERSAGH' A
#
# COMPACT_ATOMS: atom_id res chain seq x y z
N MET A 1 1.50 -1.33 -26.06
CA MET A 1 0.71 -0.75 -24.95
C MET A 1 0.35 -1.90 -24.03
N ALA A 2 1.31 -2.40 -23.26
CA ALA A 2 1.05 -3.50 -22.33
C ALA A 2 0.36 -2.90 -21.10
N ALA A 3 -0.75 -3.47 -20.67
CA ALA A 3 -1.42 -3.02 -19.45
C ALA A 3 -0.50 -3.34 -18.25
N PRO A 4 -0.30 -2.41 -17.32
CA PRO A 4 0.52 -2.66 -16.13
C PRO A 4 -0.12 -3.77 -15.29
N GLU A 5 0.72 -4.64 -14.75
CA GLU A 5 0.28 -5.74 -13.88
C GLU A 5 -0.31 -5.14 -12.61
N THR A 6 -1.61 -5.37 -12.39
CA THR A 6 -2.35 -4.78 -11.25
C THR A 6 -2.41 -5.77 -10.10
N ILE A 7 -1.99 -5.33 -8.91
CA ILE A 7 -1.92 -6.10 -7.67
C ILE A 7 -2.83 -5.45 -6.64
N THR A 8 -3.83 -6.19 -6.18
CA THR A 8 -4.73 -5.74 -5.11
C THR A 8 -4.09 -5.98 -3.75
N VAL A 9 -4.07 -4.97 -2.90
CA VAL A 9 -3.44 -4.96 -1.57
C VAL A 9 -4.40 -4.36 -0.56
N THR A 10 -4.36 -4.79 0.70
CA THR A 10 -5.32 -4.35 1.72
C THR A 10 -4.85 -3.14 2.54
N SER A 11 -3.64 -2.65 2.31
CA SER A 11 -3.02 -1.58 3.09
C SER A 11 -2.63 -0.43 2.18
N HIS A 12 -2.83 0.81 2.63
CA HIS A 12 -2.41 1.99 1.88
C HIS A 12 -0.89 2.17 1.82
N ARG A 13 -0.14 1.58 2.76
CA ARG A 13 1.33 1.55 2.73
C ARG A 13 1.81 0.15 2.41
N ILE A 14 2.54 0.00 1.30
CA ILE A 14 3.07 -1.30 0.86
C ILE A 14 4.57 -1.25 0.62
N ALA A 15 5.24 -2.35 0.94
CA ALA A 15 6.63 -2.55 0.57
C ALA A 15 6.68 -3.36 -0.73
N CYS A 16 7.22 -2.78 -1.79
CA CYS A 16 7.48 -3.51 -3.03
C CYS A 16 8.90 -4.07 -2.96
N ASP A 17 9.03 -5.39 -2.99
CA ASP A 17 10.31 -6.13 -2.98
C ASP A 17 10.77 -6.55 -4.39
N GLY A 18 10.05 -6.09 -5.42
CA GLY A 18 10.29 -6.45 -6.81
C GLY A 18 9.86 -7.88 -7.19
N VAL A 19 10.32 -8.34 -8.35
CA VAL A 19 9.96 -9.66 -8.90
C VAL A 19 10.92 -10.79 -8.50
N GLY A 20 11.88 -10.53 -7.60
CA GLY A 20 12.90 -11.50 -7.21
C GLY A 20 13.79 -11.93 -8.39
N GLY A 21 14.81 -11.14 -8.70
CA GLY A 21 15.75 -11.43 -9.80
C GLY A 21 16.67 -10.26 -10.11
N ALA A 22 17.56 -10.41 -11.10
CA ALA A 22 18.57 -9.40 -11.46
C ALA A 22 18.00 -8.05 -11.95
N LEU A 23 16.72 -8.01 -12.33
CA LEU A 23 15.99 -6.80 -12.74
C LEU A 23 15.00 -6.30 -11.66
N GLY A 24 14.96 -6.94 -10.50
CA GLY A 24 14.20 -6.45 -9.36
C GLY A 24 14.90 -5.28 -8.68
N HIS A 25 14.12 -4.33 -8.17
CA HIS A 25 14.65 -3.26 -7.32
C HIS A 25 14.72 -3.72 -5.85
N PRO A 26 15.58 -3.12 -5.03
CA PRO A 26 15.56 -3.34 -3.59
C PRO A 26 14.20 -2.92 -2.98
N ARG A 27 13.89 -3.42 -1.79
CA ARG A 27 12.67 -3.06 -1.07
C ARG A 27 12.46 -1.54 -1.02
N VAL A 28 11.37 -1.07 -1.62
CA VAL A 28 10.91 0.32 -1.52
C VAL A 28 9.55 0.40 -0.88
N TRP A 29 9.28 1.49 -0.17
CA TRP A 29 7.99 1.75 0.45
C TRP A 29 7.19 2.69 -0.45
N LEU A 30 5.99 2.27 -0.80
CA LEU A 30 5.04 3.02 -1.61
C LEU A 30 3.80 3.32 -0.77
N GLU A 31 3.28 4.53 -0.91
CA GLU A 31 2.09 4.99 -0.20
C GLU A 31 0.99 5.35 -1.21
N MET A 32 -0.11 4.60 -1.14
CA MET A 32 -1.36 4.87 -1.82
C MET A 32 -2.07 5.96 -1.00
N GLY A 33 -1.88 7.22 -1.38
CA GLY A 33 -2.60 8.33 -0.76
C GLY A 33 -4.12 8.25 -1.02
N ALA A 34 -4.80 9.39 -1.08
CA ALA A 34 -6.25 9.46 -1.29
C ALA A 34 -6.74 8.82 -2.62
N ALA A 35 -5.83 8.55 -3.57
CA ALA A 35 -6.15 7.88 -4.83
C ALA A 35 -6.51 6.39 -4.65
N GLY A 36 -6.04 5.74 -3.57
CA GLY A 36 -6.25 4.30 -3.36
C GLY A 36 -5.45 3.40 -4.31
N TRP A 37 -4.48 3.95 -5.06
CA TRP A 37 -3.56 3.17 -5.88
C TRP A 37 -2.21 3.89 -6.04
N VAL A 38 -1.16 3.10 -6.32
CA VAL A 38 0.20 3.59 -6.54
C VAL A 38 0.92 2.70 -7.55
N ASP A 39 1.66 3.31 -8.47
CA ASP A 39 2.52 2.58 -9.41
C ASP A 39 3.96 2.47 -8.89
N CYS A 40 4.57 1.32 -9.14
CA CYS A 40 5.98 1.11 -8.89
C CYS A 40 6.78 1.39 -10.17
N GLY A 41 7.53 2.51 -10.19
CA GLY A 41 8.34 2.93 -11.34
C GLY A 41 9.51 2.01 -11.72
N TYR A 42 9.70 0.89 -11.01
CA TYR A 42 10.75 -0.10 -11.31
C TYR A 42 10.17 -1.40 -11.89
N CYS A 43 9.05 -1.89 -11.36
CA CYS A 43 8.43 -3.14 -11.80
C CYS A 43 7.26 -2.95 -12.76
N ASP A 44 6.85 -1.70 -13.02
CA ASP A 44 5.63 -1.35 -13.78
C ASP A 44 4.35 -1.99 -13.20
N ARG A 45 4.38 -2.32 -11.91
CA ARG A 45 3.25 -2.91 -11.17
C ARG A 45 2.41 -1.81 -10.57
N ARG A 46 1.09 -1.89 -10.73
CA ARG A 46 0.13 -1.01 -10.08
C ARG A 46 -0.44 -1.70 -8.85
N PHE A 47 -0.24 -1.12 -7.68
CA PHE A 47 -0.85 -1.56 -6.44
C PHE A 47 -2.15 -0.80 -6.23
N VAL A 48 -3.23 -1.51 -5.93
CA VAL A 48 -4.57 -0.94 -5.71
C VAL A 48 -5.07 -1.39 -4.35
N ALA A 49 -5.49 -0.44 -3.52
CA ALA A 49 -6.12 -0.70 -2.24
C ALA A 49 -7.44 -1.46 -2.47
N ALA A 50 -7.59 -2.60 -1.82
CA ALA A 50 -8.83 -3.38 -1.77
C ALA A 50 -9.88 -2.67 -0.91
N THR A 51 -9.43 -1.82 0.00
CA THR A 51 -10.25 -1.02 0.89
C THR A 51 -10.58 0.30 0.18
N ALA A 52 -11.83 0.75 0.26
CA ALA A 52 -12.20 2.05 -0.26
C ALA A 52 -11.49 3.15 0.56
N PRO A 53 -11.12 4.30 -0.03
CA PRO A 53 -10.64 5.45 0.73
C PRO A 53 -11.76 5.90 1.68
N GLY A 54 -11.70 5.47 2.94
CA GLY A 54 -12.79 5.64 3.91
C GLY A 54 -13.03 4.44 4.83
N ASP A 55 -12.38 3.29 4.59
CA ASP A 55 -12.37 2.15 5.53
C ASP A 55 -11.13 2.16 6.45
N GLU A 56 -10.54 3.33 6.68
CA GLU A 56 -9.62 3.53 7.81
C GLU A 56 -10.47 3.72 9.06
N ASP A 57 -11.10 2.63 9.52
CA ASP A 57 -11.67 2.59 10.86
C ASP A 57 -10.49 2.63 11.85
N GLU A 58 -10.25 3.82 12.41
CA GLU A 58 -9.25 4.07 13.47
C GLU A 58 -9.39 3.09 14.65
N GLN A 59 -10.54 2.43 14.78
CA GLN A 59 -10.84 1.40 15.78
C GLN A 59 -10.38 -0.02 15.41
N LEU A 60 -10.10 -0.33 14.14
CA LEU A 60 -9.65 -1.65 13.69
C LEU A 60 -8.13 -1.80 13.60
N ALA A 61 -7.36 -0.72 13.79
CA ALA A 61 -5.91 -0.79 13.91
C ALA A 61 -5.54 -1.37 15.30
N PRO A 62 -5.06 -2.62 15.42
CA PRO A 62 -4.59 -3.11 16.69
C PRO A 62 -3.21 -2.52 16.96
N GLY A 63 -3.16 -1.41 17.71
CA GLY A 63 -2.07 -1.19 18.67
C GLY A 63 -1.05 -0.07 18.42
N VAL A 64 -1.43 1.11 17.94
CA VAL A 64 -0.64 2.35 18.09
C VAL A 64 -1.67 3.48 18.12
N TYR A 65 -2.06 4.16 19.19
CA TYR A 65 -1.35 4.77 20.32
C TYR A 65 -2.37 5.10 21.43
N GLU A 66 -1.90 5.60 22.57
CA GLU A 66 -2.54 5.49 23.89
C GLU A 66 -3.89 6.24 24.12
N ARG A 67 -4.83 5.45 24.66
CA ARG A 67 -6.07 5.75 25.42
C ARG A 67 -6.02 6.89 26.46
N SER A 68 -5.91 8.15 26.08
CA SER A 68 -6.27 9.22 27.02
C SER A 68 -7.79 9.41 27.09
N ALA A 69 -8.43 8.50 27.82
CA ALA A 69 -9.71 8.76 28.47
C ALA A 69 -9.49 9.75 29.61
N GLY A 70 -10.31 10.80 29.68
CA GLY A 70 -10.36 11.68 30.85
C GLY A 70 -11.15 12.95 30.59
N HIS A 71 -12.35 12.99 31.18
CA HIS A 71 -13.23 14.14 31.34
C HIS A 71 -12.54 15.44 31.78
#